data_AF-A0A7Z9MW62-F1
#
_entry.id   AF-A0A7Z9MW62-F1
#
_cell.length_a   1.000
_cell.length_b   1.000
_cell.length_c   1.000
_cell.angle_alpha   90.00
_cell.angle_beta   90.00
_cell.angle_gamma   90.00
#
_symmetry.space_group_name_H-M   'P 1'
#
loop_
_entity.id
_entity.type
_entity.pdbx_description
1 polymer ?
#
loop_
_entity_poly.entity_id
_entity_poly.type
_entity_poly.pdbx_seq_one_letter_code
_entity_poly.pdbx_strand_id
1 'polypeptide(L)'
;AIYKRLSHAEIKIVTLSEGEINELHVGLKGTMNALFLKDLAIKTRRGQRGRVEAGKIPGGNSYGYNIIRQLKEDGTVTTGEREINLEQASIIRRIFEEYANGQPPRKIASSLNAEGIASPRGGKWNASTINGSRQRRNGILNNELYLGRITYNRQRFIKDPETGKRRSRLNPEHEWIITDVPALRIIDDDVWNRVQAIKARYTSQVGNKRQTKKRLLTGLVKCGSCGGSMTIVNRERYSCSAKRERGTCDSPVGIKAAELEDRVLTGFKDILLGNERMIESFVTEFKAEVIRLRKQHGNHERQTQKDMNKINTAIKRCLTFITEGDGDPGLVRDELKALEVRKRDLERQILVADEDRNIEVHPNIAELYAKKVTELQSLLTDETTRSQAMDTVRSMIDKIGVHAGTERDKPDVILVGALAQILNYTQQNKTAASNGSDGRALMVAGARNRRYLH
;
A
#
# COMPACT_ATOMS: atom_id res chain seq x y z
N ALA A 1 22.53 -22.23 8.29
CA ALA A 1 22.15 -21.83 9.66
C ALA A 1 20.88 -22.54 10.12
N ILE A 2 19.75 -22.43 9.39
CA ILE A 2 18.48 -23.08 9.76
C ILE A 2 18.59 -24.61 9.84
N TYR A 3 19.17 -25.26 8.81
CA TYR A 3 19.37 -26.72 8.80
C TYR A 3 20.08 -27.22 10.07
N LYS A 4 21.24 -26.66 10.42
CA LYS A 4 21.99 -27.01 11.65
C LYS A 4 21.16 -26.85 12.94
N ARG A 5 20.30 -25.84 13.04
CA ARG A 5 19.45 -25.62 14.22
C ARG A 5 18.34 -26.66 14.32
N LEU A 6 17.74 -27.04 13.19
CA LEU A 6 16.70 -28.07 13.14
C LEU A 6 17.28 -29.46 13.41
N SER A 7 18.43 -29.78 12.81
CA SER A 7 19.15 -31.03 13.10
C SER A 7 19.54 -31.14 14.58
N HIS A 8 19.96 -30.05 15.22
CA HIS A 8 20.26 -30.04 16.66
C HIS A 8 19.02 -30.31 17.53
N ALA A 9 17.83 -29.92 17.07
CA ALA A 9 16.56 -30.20 17.73
C ALA A 9 15.93 -31.53 17.29
N GLU A 10 16.68 -32.41 16.61
CA GLU A 10 16.21 -33.70 16.06
C GLU A 10 15.05 -33.59 15.07
N ILE A 11 14.87 -32.42 14.45
CA ILE A 11 13.84 -32.16 13.45
C ILE A 11 14.39 -32.42 12.05
N LYS A 12 13.78 -33.36 11.33
CA LYS A 12 14.09 -33.68 9.93
C LYS A 12 13.36 -32.75 8.97
N ILE A 13 14.03 -32.35 7.89
CA ILE A 13 13.42 -31.59 6.79
C ILE A 13 13.16 -32.55 5.64
N VAL A 14 11.90 -32.73 5.24
CA VAL A 14 11.52 -33.60 4.12
C VAL A 14 10.83 -32.76 3.04
N THR A 15 11.26 -32.89 1.79
CA THR A 15 10.65 -32.23 0.64
C THR A 15 10.02 -33.24 -0.31
N LEU A 16 8.97 -32.84 -1.02
CA LEU A 16 8.26 -33.71 -1.98
C LEU A 16 9.15 -34.20 -3.12
N SER A 17 10.11 -33.38 -3.56
CA SER A 17 10.96 -33.69 -4.71
C SER A 17 12.22 -34.46 -4.35
N GLU A 18 12.75 -34.28 -3.13
CA GLU A 18 14.08 -34.80 -2.77
C GLU A 18 14.09 -35.71 -1.54
N GLY A 19 12.95 -35.90 -0.86
CA GLY A 19 12.88 -36.65 0.37
C GLY A 19 13.58 -35.93 1.53
N GLU A 20 14.25 -36.69 2.40
CA GLU A 20 14.98 -36.16 3.56
C GLU A 20 16.21 -35.34 3.12
N ILE A 21 16.22 -34.07 3.51
CA ILE A 21 17.29 -33.12 3.19
C ILE A 21 18.50 -33.41 4.10
N ASN A 22 19.69 -33.47 3.50
CA ASN A 22 20.97 -33.70 4.19
C ASN A 22 21.98 -32.57 3.90
N GLU A 23 23.19 -32.65 4.46
CA GLU A 23 24.24 -31.64 4.29
C GLU A 23 24.63 -31.42 2.81
N LEU A 24 24.61 -32.49 2.00
CA LEU A 24 24.93 -32.41 0.57
C LEU A 24 23.86 -31.63 -0.20
N HIS A 25 22.58 -31.83 0.12
CA HIS A 25 21.49 -31.05 -0.45
C HIS A 25 21.64 -29.55 -0.12
N VAL A 26 21.97 -29.22 1.11
CA VAL A 26 22.14 -27.82 1.55
C VAL A 26 23.38 -27.17 0.93
N GLY A 27 24.52 -27.87 0.92
CA GLY A 27 25.78 -27.34 0.41
C GLY A 27 25.89 -27.35 -1.12
N LEU A 28 25.77 -28.54 -1.71
CA LEU A 28 26.02 -28.76 -3.14
C LEU A 28 24.85 -28.26 -3.99
N LYS A 29 23.64 -28.77 -3.79
CA LYS A 29 22.47 -28.34 -4.59
C LYS A 29 22.11 -26.88 -4.34
N GLY A 30 22.27 -26.39 -3.11
CA GLY A 30 22.14 -24.96 -2.81
C GLY A 30 23.04 -24.10 -3.69
N THR A 31 24.32 -24.48 -3.82
CA THR A 31 25.29 -23.79 -4.69
C THR A 31 24.96 -23.95 -6.17
N MET A 32 24.63 -25.17 -6.61
CA MET A 32 24.25 -25.45 -8.00
C MET A 32 23.03 -24.64 -8.43
N ASN A 33 22.00 -24.54 -7.59
CA ASN A 33 20.82 -23.75 -7.88
C ASN A 33 21.15 -22.26 -7.94
N ALA A 34 22.03 -21.76 -7.08
CA ALA A 34 22.49 -20.37 -7.14
C ALA A 34 23.24 -20.07 -8.45
N LEU A 35 24.11 -20.99 -8.90
CA LEU A 35 24.80 -20.89 -10.20
C LEU A 35 23.81 -20.96 -11.36
N PHE A 36 22.87 -21.91 -11.33
CA PHE A 36 21.84 -22.04 -12.35
C PHE A 36 21.00 -20.76 -12.49
N LEU A 37 20.60 -20.14 -11.38
CA LEU A 37 19.88 -18.86 -11.41
C LEU A 37 20.70 -17.74 -12.03
N LYS A 38 22.02 -17.72 -11.78
CA LYS A 38 22.94 -16.74 -12.39
C LYS A 38 23.05 -16.96 -13.90
N ASP A 39 23.21 -18.21 -14.34
CA ASP A 39 23.30 -18.56 -15.76
C ASP A 39 21.97 -18.30 -16.48
N LEU A 40 20.85 -18.65 -15.86
CA LEU A 40 19.51 -18.36 -16.38
C LEU A 40 19.31 -16.85 -16.57
N ALA A 41 19.76 -16.03 -15.61
CA ALA A 41 19.68 -14.57 -15.73
C ALA A 41 20.57 -14.04 -16.86
N ILE A 42 21.74 -14.64 -17.13
CA ILE A 42 22.59 -14.29 -18.27
C ILE A 42 21.92 -14.69 -19.58
N LYS A 43 21.44 -15.93 -19.70
CA LYS A 43 20.74 -16.44 -20.90
C LYS A 43 19.50 -15.62 -21.22
N THR A 44 18.72 -15.26 -20.20
CA THR A 44 17.53 -14.40 -20.35
C THR A 44 17.91 -13.01 -20.86
N ARG A 45 18.92 -12.37 -20.26
CA ARG A 45 19.39 -11.05 -20.73
C ARG A 45 19.92 -11.09 -22.15
N ARG A 46 20.68 -12.15 -22.51
CA ARG A 46 21.14 -12.37 -23.88
C ARG A 46 19.97 -12.53 -24.85
N GLY A 47 18.94 -13.30 -24.49
CA GLY A 47 17.73 -13.44 -25.28
C GLY A 47 17.01 -12.10 -25.46
N GLN A 48 16.81 -11.35 -24.37
CA GLN A 48 16.19 -10.01 -24.42
C GLN A 48 16.98 -9.03 -25.27
N ARG A 49 18.32 -9.04 -25.19
CA ARG A 49 19.20 -8.28 -26.06
C ARG A 49 18.98 -8.62 -27.53
N GLY A 50 19.00 -9.90 -27.89
CA GLY A 50 18.79 -10.32 -29.28
C GLY A 50 17.41 -9.90 -29.83
N ARG A 51 16.38 -9.86 -28.97
CA ARG A 51 15.06 -9.32 -29.37
C ARG A 51 15.13 -7.83 -29.70
N VAL A 52 15.82 -7.05 -28.88
CA VAL A 52 15.96 -5.60 -29.08
C VAL A 52 16.74 -5.30 -30.34
N GLU A 53 17.84 -6.01 -30.57
CA GLU A 53 18.65 -5.90 -31.79
C GLU A 53 17.82 -6.24 -33.05
N ALA A 54 16.85 -7.14 -32.94
CA ALA A 54 15.88 -7.45 -33.99
C ALA A 54 14.67 -6.47 -34.05
N GLY A 55 14.73 -5.33 -33.37
CA GLY A 55 13.67 -4.31 -33.38
C GLY A 55 12.43 -4.67 -32.53
N LYS A 56 12.51 -5.71 -31.67
CA LYS A 56 11.39 -6.18 -30.85
C LYS A 56 11.55 -5.75 -29.39
N ILE A 57 10.45 -5.44 -28.72
CA ILE A 57 10.47 -4.93 -27.34
C ILE A 57 10.26 -6.06 -26.32
N PRO A 58 11.25 -6.39 -25.47
CA PRO A 58 11.14 -7.46 -24.47
C PRO A 58 10.39 -7.06 -23.19
N GLY A 59 9.87 -5.84 -23.12
CA GLY A 59 9.26 -5.23 -21.94
C GLY A 59 7.77 -4.91 -22.07
N GLY A 60 7.27 -4.16 -21.09
CA GLY A 60 5.88 -3.68 -21.06
C GLY A 60 5.54 -2.75 -22.22
N ASN A 61 4.24 -2.47 -22.38
CA ASN A 61 3.76 -1.60 -23.45
C ASN A 61 3.95 -0.12 -23.11
N SER A 62 4.37 0.67 -24.10
CA SER A 62 4.35 2.14 -23.99
C SER A 62 2.99 2.66 -24.48
N TYR A 63 2.53 3.78 -23.90
CA TYR A 63 1.38 4.49 -24.44
C TYR A 63 1.66 4.91 -25.89
N GLY A 64 0.63 4.94 -26.75
CA GLY A 64 0.81 5.21 -28.18
C GLY A 64 0.93 3.97 -29.06
N TYR A 65 0.95 2.77 -28.48
CA TYR A 65 1.19 1.54 -29.24
C TYR A 65 0.26 0.40 -28.82
N ASN A 66 -0.10 -0.47 -29.76
CA ASN A 66 -0.74 -1.75 -29.49
C ASN A 66 0.28 -2.89 -29.53
N ILE A 67 0.03 -3.96 -28.76
CA ILE A 67 0.85 -5.18 -28.82
C ILE A 67 0.31 -6.05 -29.95
N ILE A 68 1.17 -6.38 -30.92
CA ILE A 68 0.83 -7.29 -32.00
C ILE A 68 1.34 -8.70 -31.67
N ARG A 69 0.49 -9.68 -31.98
CA ARG A 69 0.72 -11.10 -31.76
C ARG A 69 0.25 -11.84 -33.01
N GLN A 70 1.20 -12.35 -33.79
CA GLN A 70 0.92 -13.13 -34.99
C GLN A 70 1.17 -14.61 -34.71
N LEU A 71 0.36 -15.48 -35.29
CA LEU A 71 0.59 -16.93 -35.23
C LEU A 71 1.72 -17.27 -36.21
N LYS A 72 2.68 -18.07 -35.75
CA LYS A 72 3.73 -18.64 -36.61
C LYS A 72 3.31 -20.00 -37.15
N GLU A 73 4.05 -20.45 -38.16
CA GLU A 73 3.88 -21.78 -38.78
C GLU A 73 4.02 -22.94 -37.78
N ASP A 74 4.80 -22.77 -36.71
CA ASP A 74 4.99 -23.75 -35.64
C ASP A 74 3.87 -23.75 -34.57
N GLY A 75 2.80 -22.97 -34.77
CA GLY A 75 1.70 -22.80 -33.82
C GLY A 75 2.02 -21.90 -32.62
N THR A 76 3.24 -21.36 -32.52
CA THR A 76 3.61 -20.40 -31.49
C THR A 76 3.25 -18.97 -31.89
N VAL A 77 3.17 -18.06 -30.91
CA VAL A 77 2.80 -16.66 -31.15
C VAL A 77 4.04 -15.76 -31.12
N THR A 78 4.12 -14.82 -32.06
CA THR A 78 5.16 -13.78 -32.04
C THR A 78 5.02 -12.89 -30.79
N THR A 79 6.13 -12.26 -30.41
CA THR A 79 6.17 -11.47 -29.17
C THR A 79 7.01 -10.22 -29.38
N GLY A 80 6.61 -9.12 -28.73
CA GLY A 80 7.41 -7.89 -28.75
C GLY A 80 7.21 -7.00 -29.98
N GLU A 81 6.43 -7.42 -30.97
CA GLU A 81 5.96 -6.55 -32.05
C GLU A 81 4.98 -5.50 -31.52
N ARG A 82 5.01 -4.32 -32.15
CA ARG A 82 4.15 -3.18 -31.82
C ARG A 82 3.66 -2.52 -33.10
N GLU A 83 2.51 -1.88 -33.02
CA GLU A 83 2.01 -0.96 -34.03
C GLU A 83 1.60 0.35 -33.36
N ILE A 84 1.58 1.45 -34.11
CA ILE A 84 1.14 2.75 -33.61
C ILE A 84 -0.37 2.73 -33.41
N ASN A 85 -0.81 3.06 -32.20
CA ASN A 85 -2.20 3.37 -31.93
C ASN A 85 -2.45 4.85 -32.27
N LEU A 86 -3.18 5.12 -33.35
CA LEU A 86 -3.37 6.47 -33.88
C LEU A 86 -4.03 7.42 -32.89
N GLU A 87 -5.01 6.94 -32.11
CA GLU A 87 -5.69 7.76 -31.10
C GLU A 87 -4.71 8.19 -30.00
N GLN A 88 -4.00 7.24 -29.40
CA GLN A 88 -3.02 7.54 -28.35
C GLN A 88 -1.81 8.33 -28.89
N ALA A 89 -1.43 8.10 -30.14
CA ALA A 89 -0.38 8.86 -30.82
C ALA A 89 -0.76 10.33 -30.98
N SER A 90 -2.02 10.64 -31.29
CA SER A 90 -2.50 12.03 -31.36
C SER A 90 -2.36 12.75 -30.01
N ILE A 91 -2.68 12.06 -28.90
CA ILE A 91 -2.49 12.58 -27.54
C ILE A 91 -1.00 12.79 -27.22
N ILE A 92 -0.11 11.90 -27.67
CA ILE A 92 1.34 12.07 -27.49
C ILE A 92 1.82 13.31 -28.24
N ARG A 93 1.45 13.49 -29.51
CA ARG A 93 1.81 14.69 -30.29
C ARG A 93 1.36 15.96 -29.60
N ARG A 94 0.09 16.00 -29.17
CA ARG A 94 -0.45 17.11 -28.39
C ARG A 94 0.34 17.40 -27.12
N ILE A 95 0.69 16.37 -26.33
CA ILE A 95 1.50 16.55 -25.10
C ILE A 95 2.86 17.17 -25.43
N PHE A 96 3.51 16.73 -26.51
CA PHE A 96 4.80 17.26 -26.95
C PHE A 96 4.68 18.72 -27.41
N GLU A 97 3.66 19.05 -28.20
CA GLU A 97 3.40 20.41 -28.68
C GLU A 97 3.04 21.37 -27.56
N GLU A 98 2.11 21.01 -26.67
CA GLU A 98 1.74 21.82 -25.52
C GLU A 98 2.95 22.14 -24.63
N TYR A 99 3.80 21.13 -24.38
CA TYR A 99 5.02 21.33 -23.62
C TYR A 99 6.05 22.19 -24.37
N ALA A 100 6.22 22.00 -25.68
CA ALA A 100 7.08 22.81 -26.52
C ALA A 100 6.63 24.29 -26.55
N ASN A 101 5.32 24.54 -26.43
CA ASN A 101 4.72 25.86 -26.29
C ASN A 101 4.75 26.41 -24.86
N GLY A 102 5.47 25.75 -23.94
CA GLY A 102 5.70 26.25 -22.58
C GLY A 102 4.62 25.86 -21.55
N GLN A 103 3.65 25.00 -21.89
CA GLN A 103 2.69 24.52 -20.90
C GLN A 103 3.38 23.57 -19.90
N PRO A 104 3.24 23.81 -18.58
CA PRO A 104 3.88 22.96 -17.58
C PRO A 104 3.18 21.59 -17.51
N PRO A 105 3.90 20.49 -17.22
CA PRO A 105 3.33 19.13 -17.20
C PRO A 105 2.11 18.94 -16.30
N ARG A 106 1.97 19.73 -15.22
CA ARG A 106 0.79 19.72 -14.35
C ARG A 106 -0.45 20.24 -15.05
N LYS A 107 -0.31 21.30 -15.87
CA LYS A 107 -1.43 21.88 -16.61
C LYS A 107 -1.87 20.96 -17.75
N ILE A 108 -0.91 20.36 -18.46
CA ILE A 108 -1.18 19.33 -19.46
C ILE A 108 -1.95 18.16 -18.83
N ALA A 109 -1.47 17.61 -17.71
CA ALA A 109 -2.16 16.53 -17.00
C ALA A 109 -3.58 16.93 -16.56
N SER A 110 -3.76 18.15 -16.06
CA SER A 110 -5.07 18.69 -15.67
C SER A 110 -6.03 18.79 -16.85
N SER A 111 -5.57 19.30 -18.01
CA SER A 111 -6.40 19.42 -19.22
C SER A 111 -6.87 18.05 -19.70
N LEU A 112 -5.93 17.10 -19.85
CA LEU A 112 -6.26 15.73 -20.28
C LEU A 112 -7.24 15.05 -19.31
N ASN A 113 -7.10 15.30 -18.01
CA ASN A 113 -8.01 14.75 -17.01
C ASN A 113 -9.41 15.38 -17.01
N ALA A 114 -9.50 16.68 -17.31
CA ALA A 114 -10.76 17.40 -17.45
C ALA A 114 -11.53 16.91 -18.69
N GLU A 115 -10.82 16.57 -19.75
CA GLU A 115 -11.37 16.00 -20.99
C GLU A 115 -11.67 14.49 -20.88
N GLY A 116 -11.43 13.86 -19.73
CA GLY A 116 -11.72 12.45 -19.53
C GLY A 116 -10.74 11.47 -20.19
N ILE A 117 -9.61 11.94 -20.72
CA ILE A 117 -8.64 11.11 -21.43
C ILE A 117 -7.91 10.20 -20.44
N ALA A 118 -7.97 8.89 -20.67
CA ALA A 118 -7.31 7.90 -19.83
C ALA A 118 -5.78 7.94 -19.99
N SER A 119 -5.07 7.89 -18.87
CA SER A 119 -3.60 7.77 -18.84
C SER A 119 -3.16 6.34 -19.21
N PRO A 120 -1.85 6.08 -19.40
CA PRO A 120 -1.35 4.77 -19.87
C PRO A 120 -1.73 3.54 -19.04
N ARG A 121 -2.18 3.74 -17.78
CA ARG A 121 -2.64 2.66 -16.89
C ARG A 121 -4.16 2.67 -16.65
N GLY A 122 -4.93 3.37 -17.50
CA GLY A 122 -6.39 3.50 -17.39
C GLY A 122 -6.91 4.50 -16.35
N GLY A 123 -6.02 5.09 -15.53
CA GLY A 123 -6.38 6.09 -14.52
C GLY A 123 -6.19 7.54 -14.99
N LYS A 124 -6.23 8.48 -14.05
CA LYS A 124 -5.97 9.91 -14.29
C LYS A 124 -4.48 10.19 -14.57
N TRP A 125 -4.22 11.14 -15.48
CA TRP A 125 -2.91 11.68 -15.77
C TRP A 125 -2.28 12.34 -14.54
N ASN A 126 -0.97 12.22 -14.44
CA ASN A 126 -0.14 12.85 -13.41
C ASN A 126 1.02 13.55 -14.11
N ALA A 127 1.40 14.73 -13.63
CA ALA A 127 2.59 15.44 -14.10
C ALA A 127 3.85 14.57 -14.13
N SER A 128 4.01 13.62 -13.19
CA SER A 128 5.14 12.68 -13.17
C SER A 128 5.11 11.66 -14.30
N THR A 129 3.93 11.26 -14.79
CA THR A 129 3.77 10.39 -15.96
C THR A 129 4.21 11.10 -17.23
N ILE A 130 3.92 12.40 -17.34
CA ILE A 130 4.29 13.22 -18.50
C ILE A 130 5.78 13.57 -18.46
N ASN A 131 6.25 14.19 -17.37
CA ASN A 131 7.61 14.72 -17.27
C ASN A 131 8.67 13.64 -16.98
N GLY A 132 8.32 12.69 -16.12
CA GLY A 132 9.21 11.64 -15.63
C GLY A 132 10.57 12.13 -15.11
N SER A 133 11.55 11.24 -15.16
CA SER A 133 12.94 11.46 -14.79
C SER A 133 13.79 11.38 -16.05
N ARG A 134 14.47 12.50 -16.36
CA ARG A 134 15.43 12.58 -17.46
C ARG A 134 16.53 11.53 -17.32
N GLN A 135 17.11 11.41 -16.12
CA GLN A 135 18.18 10.44 -15.83
C GLN A 135 17.73 8.99 -16.06
N ARG A 136 16.48 8.66 -15.72
CA ARG A 136 15.92 7.32 -15.97
C ARG A 136 15.33 7.17 -17.38
N ARG A 137 15.30 8.23 -18.19
CA ARG A 137 14.61 8.33 -19.50
C ARG A 137 13.19 7.75 -19.46
N ASN A 138 12.41 8.08 -18.42
CA ASN A 138 11.04 7.59 -18.26
C ASN A 138 10.02 8.75 -18.32
N GLY A 139 8.74 8.41 -18.43
CA GLY A 139 7.68 9.38 -18.70
C GLY A 139 7.55 9.71 -20.19
N ILE A 140 6.42 10.30 -20.58
CA ILE A 140 6.07 10.55 -21.99
C ILE A 140 7.16 11.38 -22.69
N LEU A 141 7.58 12.49 -22.09
CA LEU A 141 8.51 13.45 -22.71
C LEU A 141 9.98 12.96 -22.77
N ASN A 142 10.31 11.76 -22.26
CA ASN A 142 11.66 11.18 -22.37
C ASN A 142 11.67 9.80 -23.04
N ASN A 143 10.53 9.33 -23.56
CA ASN A 143 10.44 8.01 -24.16
C ASN A 143 10.95 8.04 -25.60
N GLU A 144 12.15 7.53 -25.82
CA GLU A 144 12.83 7.53 -27.13
C GLU A 144 12.15 6.63 -28.16
N LEU A 145 11.24 5.76 -27.73
CA LEU A 145 10.43 5.00 -28.67
C LEU A 145 9.58 5.92 -29.56
N TYR A 146 9.18 7.10 -29.07
CA TYR A 146 8.45 8.08 -29.89
C TYR A 146 9.29 8.68 -31.02
N LEU A 147 10.63 8.61 -30.92
CA LEU A 147 11.55 8.92 -32.02
C LEU A 147 11.83 7.70 -32.93
N GLY A 148 11.17 6.56 -32.67
CA GLY A 148 11.48 5.31 -33.34
C GLY A 148 12.80 4.71 -32.86
N ARG A 149 13.14 4.79 -31.57
CA ARG A 149 14.35 4.16 -31.00
C ARG A 149 14.02 3.28 -29.80
N ILE A 150 14.49 2.03 -29.82
CA ILE A 150 14.38 1.13 -28.68
C ILE A 150 15.67 1.23 -27.86
N THR A 151 15.55 1.71 -26.62
CA THR A 151 16.68 1.81 -25.68
C THR A 151 16.53 0.80 -24.54
N TYR A 152 17.37 -0.23 -24.57
CA TYR A 152 17.39 -1.34 -23.61
C TYR A 152 18.59 -1.26 -22.65
N ASN A 153 18.51 -2.00 -21.55
CA ASN A 153 19.55 -2.13 -20.52
C ASN A 153 19.90 -0.81 -19.78
N ARG A 154 18.95 0.12 -19.64
CA ARG A 154 19.15 1.42 -18.94
C ARG A 154 19.38 1.31 -17.44
N GLN A 155 18.81 0.28 -16.80
CA GLN A 155 18.91 0.07 -15.35
C GLN A 155 18.80 -1.42 -15.00
N ARG A 156 19.33 -1.78 -13.84
CA ARG A 156 19.21 -3.10 -13.23
C ARG A 156 18.62 -3.01 -11.81
N PHE A 157 17.90 -4.05 -11.41
CA PHE A 157 17.38 -4.16 -10.05
C PHE A 157 18.29 -5.09 -9.24
N ILE A 158 18.79 -4.59 -8.12
CA ILE A 158 19.63 -5.35 -7.20
C ILE A 158 18.85 -5.55 -5.90
N LYS A 159 18.80 -6.78 -5.41
CA LYS A 159 18.20 -7.08 -4.11
C LYS A 159 19.20 -6.72 -3.02
N ASP A 160 18.76 -5.91 -2.09
CA ASP A 160 19.51 -5.55 -0.89
C ASP A 160 19.63 -6.80 0.01
N PRO A 161 20.85 -7.21 0.41
CA PRO A 161 21.06 -8.48 1.11
C PRO A 161 20.50 -8.48 2.53
N GLU A 162 20.46 -7.33 3.20
CA GLU A 162 19.97 -7.21 4.58
C GLU A 162 18.46 -7.02 4.62
N THR A 163 17.93 -6.12 3.78
CA THR A 163 16.50 -5.76 3.84
C THR A 163 15.64 -6.57 2.89
N GLY A 164 16.25 -7.33 1.97
CA GLY A 164 15.55 -8.04 0.90
C GLY A 164 14.88 -7.15 -0.14
N LYS A 165 14.96 -5.82 -0.01
CA LYS A 165 14.28 -4.85 -0.90
C LYS A 165 14.99 -4.73 -2.23
N ARG A 166 14.23 -4.65 -3.32
CA ARG A 166 14.79 -4.41 -4.66
C ARG A 166 15.08 -2.91 -4.84
N ARG A 167 16.33 -2.56 -5.15
CA ARG A 167 16.75 -1.20 -5.49
C ARG A 167 17.13 -1.12 -6.96
N SER A 168 16.69 -0.07 -7.65
CA SER A 168 17.12 0.21 -9.03
C SER A 168 18.48 0.90 -9.03
N ARG A 169 19.40 0.45 -9.89
CA ARG A 169 20.66 1.12 -10.23
C ARG A 169 20.72 1.36 -11.73
N LEU A 170 21.17 2.54 -12.12
CA LEU A 170 21.40 2.87 -13.52
C LEU A 170 22.63 2.12 -14.04
N ASN A 171 22.55 1.67 -15.29
CA ASN A 171 23.71 1.12 -15.99
C ASN A 171 24.39 2.26 -16.76
N PRO A 172 25.72 2.20 -16.96
CA PRO A 172 26.43 3.18 -17.77
C PRO A 172 25.96 3.14 -19.23
N GLU A 173 26.01 4.28 -19.93
CA GLU A 173 25.41 4.41 -21.27
C GLU A 173 26.08 3.49 -22.32
N HIS A 174 27.36 3.15 -22.18
CA HIS A 174 28.04 2.21 -23.09
C HIS A 174 27.53 0.76 -22.97
N GLU A 175 26.83 0.40 -21.89
CA GLU A 175 26.16 -0.90 -21.77
C GLU A 175 24.75 -0.90 -22.40
N TRP A 176 24.27 0.25 -22.86
CA TRP A 176 22.93 0.37 -23.42
C TRP A 176 22.92 -0.13 -24.86
N ILE A 177 21.81 -0.74 -25.22
CA ILE A 177 21.56 -1.19 -26.59
C ILE A 177 20.48 -0.29 -27.15
N ILE A 178 20.82 0.38 -28.25
CA ILE A 178 19.94 1.29 -28.97
C ILE A 178 19.73 0.71 -30.36
N THR A 179 18.47 0.53 -30.74
CA THR A 179 18.09 0.03 -32.06
C THR A 179 17.06 0.97 -32.69
N ASP A 180 17.36 1.48 -33.88
CA ASP A 180 16.43 2.31 -34.64
C ASP A 180 15.32 1.46 -35.25
N VAL A 181 14.09 1.94 -35.10
CA VAL A 181 12.83 1.34 -35.58
C VAL A 181 11.91 2.46 -36.11
N PRO A 182 12.23 3.06 -37.28
CA PRO A 182 11.50 4.23 -37.80
C PRO A 182 9.99 4.00 -37.97
N ALA A 183 9.57 2.76 -38.25
CA ALA A 183 8.16 2.38 -38.37
C ALA A 183 7.32 2.62 -37.10
N LEU A 184 7.97 2.74 -35.93
CA LEU A 184 7.31 3.05 -34.65
C LEU A 184 7.38 4.54 -34.29
N ARG A 185 7.86 5.41 -35.17
CA ARG A 185 8.02 6.83 -34.87
C ARG A 185 6.67 7.54 -34.75
N ILE A 186 6.51 8.37 -33.70
CA ILE A 186 5.33 9.21 -33.48
C ILE A 186 5.67 10.71 -33.56
N ILE A 187 6.89 11.09 -33.19
CA ILE A 187 7.36 12.48 -33.02
C ILE A 187 8.57 12.76 -33.91
N ASP A 188 8.59 13.95 -34.51
CA ASP A 188 9.70 14.44 -35.34
C ASP A 188 10.86 14.99 -34.51
N ASP A 189 12.06 15.00 -35.11
CA ASP A 189 13.31 15.38 -34.44
C ASP A 189 13.22 16.83 -33.93
N ASP A 190 12.60 17.74 -34.69
CA ASP A 190 12.47 19.14 -34.33
C ASP A 190 11.62 19.36 -33.07
N VAL A 191 10.46 18.70 -33.00
CA VAL A 191 9.58 18.76 -31.81
C VAL A 191 10.30 18.16 -30.61
N TRP A 192 10.94 17.00 -30.79
CA TRP A 192 11.70 16.36 -29.72
C TRP A 192 12.83 17.25 -29.20
N ASN A 193 13.64 17.82 -30.10
CA ASN A 193 14.78 18.66 -29.76
C ASN A 193 14.34 19.93 -29.02
N ARG A 194 13.24 20.57 -29.44
CA ARG A 194 12.64 21.70 -28.71
C ARG A 194 12.26 21.30 -27.28
N VAL A 195 11.57 20.18 -27.10
CA VAL A 195 11.19 19.66 -25.78
C VAL A 195 12.43 19.38 -24.91
N GLN A 196 13.44 18.70 -25.46
CA GLN A 196 14.66 18.38 -24.71
C GLN A 196 15.47 19.63 -24.33
N ALA A 197 15.53 20.63 -25.20
CA ALA A 197 16.18 21.90 -24.92
C ALA A 197 15.49 22.65 -23.75
N ILE A 198 14.16 22.71 -23.75
CA ILE A 198 13.39 23.28 -22.63
C ILE A 198 13.70 22.53 -21.33
N LYS A 199 13.69 21.20 -21.35
CA LYS A 199 14.01 20.38 -20.16
C LYS A 199 15.44 20.60 -19.66
N ALA A 200 16.41 20.77 -20.54
CA ALA A 200 17.79 21.03 -20.18
C ALA A 200 17.94 22.36 -19.41
N ARG A 201 17.24 23.42 -19.84
CA ARG A 201 17.22 24.73 -19.17
C ARG A 201 16.72 24.65 -17.71
N TYR A 202 15.75 23.78 -17.43
CA TYR A 202 15.24 23.58 -16.07
C TYR A 202 16.06 22.61 -15.23
N THR A 203 17.00 21.86 -15.83
CA THR A 203 17.84 20.88 -15.12
C THR A 203 19.10 21.52 -14.53
N SER A 204 19.60 22.61 -15.12
CA SER A 204 20.79 23.35 -14.65
C SER A 204 20.55 24.22 -13.42
N GLN A 205 19.29 24.46 -13.03
CA GLN A 205 18.98 25.07 -11.75
C GLN A 205 19.15 24.02 -10.65
N VAL A 206 20.32 24.08 -9.99
CA VAL A 206 20.74 23.37 -8.78
C VAL A 206 19.56 22.67 -8.12
N GLY A 207 19.46 21.36 -8.39
CA GLY A 207 18.35 20.52 -7.98
C GLY A 207 17.99 20.83 -6.53
N ASN A 208 16.73 21.23 -6.31
CA ASN A 208 16.15 21.41 -5.00
C ASN A 208 16.71 20.34 -4.07
N LYS A 209 17.66 20.73 -3.19
CA LYS A 209 18.29 19.85 -2.21
C LYS A 209 17.17 18.99 -1.64
N ARG A 210 17.28 17.67 -1.81
CA ARG A 210 16.33 16.69 -1.25
C ARG A 210 16.00 17.18 0.14
N GLN A 211 14.71 17.34 0.42
CA GLN A 211 14.21 17.66 1.76
C GLN A 211 14.97 16.74 2.74
N THR A 212 15.90 17.32 3.50
CA THR A 212 16.83 16.57 4.37
C THR A 212 16.13 16.09 5.64
N LYS A 213 14.89 16.54 5.91
CA LYS A 213 14.13 16.15 7.10
C LYS A 213 12.71 15.75 6.70
N LYS A 214 12.43 14.45 6.72
CA LYS A 214 11.06 13.93 6.62
C LYS A 214 10.23 14.57 7.74
N ARG A 215 9.18 15.34 7.39
CA ARG A 215 8.30 15.97 8.39
C ARG A 215 7.50 14.90 9.11
N LEU A 216 7.22 15.13 10.39
CA LEU A 216 6.69 14.13 11.31
C LEU A 216 5.34 13.57 10.85
N LEU A 217 4.45 14.40 10.30
CA LEU A 217 3.11 13.97 9.85
C LEU A 217 3.05 13.51 8.38
N THR A 218 4.20 13.43 7.68
CA THR A 218 4.23 13.03 6.27
C THR A 218 3.59 11.65 6.08
N GLY A 219 2.69 11.55 5.10
CA GLY A 219 2.00 10.30 4.74
C GLY A 219 0.67 10.06 5.47
N LEU A 220 0.38 10.76 6.57
CA LEU A 220 -0.88 10.65 7.32
C LEU A 220 -1.92 11.69 6.89
N VAL A 221 -1.47 12.84 6.36
CA VAL A 221 -2.35 13.95 5.99
C VAL A 221 -3.13 13.66 4.69
N LYS A 222 -4.45 13.79 4.76
CA LYS A 222 -5.43 13.54 3.69
C LYS A 222 -6.28 14.78 3.44
N CYS A 223 -6.63 15.00 2.18
CA CYS A 223 -7.54 16.05 1.78
C CYS A 223 -8.96 15.65 2.15
N GLY A 224 -9.66 16.50 2.90
CA GLY A 224 -11.03 16.25 3.33
C GLY A 224 -12.08 16.29 2.22
N SER A 225 -11.73 16.81 1.04
CA SER A 225 -12.63 16.86 -0.12
C SER A 225 -12.54 15.61 -1.00
N CYS A 226 -11.32 15.17 -1.37
CA CYS A 226 -11.15 14.05 -2.30
C CYS A 226 -10.54 12.79 -1.67
N GLY A 227 -10.26 12.79 -0.36
CA GLY A 227 -9.60 11.70 0.35
C GLY A 227 -8.12 11.47 -0.03
N GLY A 228 -7.61 12.20 -1.03
CA GLY A 228 -6.26 12.05 -1.56
C GLY A 228 -5.19 12.51 -0.59
N SER A 229 -3.97 11.98 -0.72
CA SER A 229 -2.85 12.41 0.13
C SER A 229 -2.51 13.89 -0.06
N MET A 230 -2.21 14.59 1.03
CA MET A 230 -1.63 15.93 1.00
C MET A 230 -0.11 15.83 1.13
N THR A 231 0.62 16.64 0.36
CA THR A 231 2.09 16.67 0.38
C THR A 231 2.59 18.07 0.62
N ILE A 232 3.79 18.19 1.20
CA ILE A 232 4.44 19.47 1.45
C ILE A 232 4.78 20.19 0.13
N VAL A 233 4.40 21.45 0.04
CA VAL A 233 4.74 22.43 -1.00
C VAL A 233 5.54 23.55 -0.35
N ASN A 234 6.53 24.08 -1.07
CA ASN A 234 7.41 25.17 -0.60
C ASN A 234 8.00 24.94 0.80
N ARG A 235 8.27 23.66 1.14
CA ARG A 235 8.85 23.20 2.43
C ARG A 235 8.02 23.44 3.70
N GLU A 236 6.84 24.07 3.57
CA GLU A 236 6.08 24.57 4.72
C GLU A 236 4.60 24.19 4.72
N ARG A 237 3.93 24.00 3.58
CA ARG A 237 2.47 23.84 3.55
C ARG A 237 2.04 22.50 2.98
N TYR A 238 1.17 21.77 3.68
CA TYR A 238 0.46 20.62 3.12
C TYR A 238 -0.60 21.10 2.13
N SER A 239 -0.56 20.54 0.93
CA SER A 239 -1.55 20.81 -0.13
C SER A 239 -1.96 19.51 -0.82
N CYS A 240 -3.22 19.46 -1.28
CA CYS A 240 -3.79 18.31 -1.97
C CYS A 240 -2.96 17.92 -3.21
N SER A 241 -2.42 16.69 -3.21
CA SER A 241 -1.62 16.20 -4.33
C SER A 241 -2.47 15.95 -5.58
N ALA A 242 -3.74 15.54 -5.43
CA ALA A 242 -4.64 15.33 -6.56
C ALA A 242 -4.94 16.65 -7.29
N LYS A 243 -5.19 17.74 -6.55
CA LYS A 243 -5.32 19.09 -7.11
C LYS A 243 -4.05 19.52 -7.85
N ARG A 244 -2.90 19.42 -7.18
CA ARG A 244 -1.64 19.96 -7.71
C ARG A 244 -1.05 19.16 -8.87
N GLU A 245 -1.07 17.83 -8.80
CA GLU A 245 -0.37 16.98 -9.77
C GLU A 245 -1.29 16.45 -10.88
N ARG A 246 -2.62 16.42 -10.65
CA ARG A 246 -3.61 15.88 -11.59
C ARG A 246 -4.71 16.88 -11.97
N GLY A 247 -4.96 17.92 -11.17
CA GLY A 247 -6.08 18.84 -11.39
C GLY A 247 -7.47 18.23 -11.15
N THR A 248 -7.57 17.11 -10.42
CA THR A 248 -8.84 16.37 -10.26
C THR A 248 -9.52 16.65 -8.91
N CYS A 249 -9.18 17.75 -8.25
CA CYS A 249 -9.74 18.12 -6.95
C CYS A 249 -9.69 19.63 -6.83
N ASP A 250 -10.79 20.23 -6.40
CA ASP A 250 -10.90 21.70 -6.32
C ASP A 250 -10.62 22.25 -4.92
N SER A 251 -10.36 21.38 -3.94
CA SER A 251 -10.12 21.76 -2.55
C SER A 251 -9.22 23.01 -2.44
N PRO A 252 -9.74 24.14 -1.93
CA PRO A 252 -8.95 25.36 -1.77
C PRO A 252 -7.94 25.25 -0.63
N VAL A 253 -7.94 24.13 0.07
CA VAL A 253 -7.43 24.03 1.43
C VAL A 253 -5.98 23.56 1.44
N GLY A 254 -5.18 24.27 2.23
CA GLY A 254 -3.86 23.82 2.65
C GLY A 254 -3.54 24.37 4.03
N ILE A 255 -2.75 23.63 4.80
CA ILE A 255 -2.38 23.98 6.17
C ILE A 255 -0.86 24.02 6.31
N LYS A 256 -0.32 24.98 7.08
CA LYS A 256 1.13 25.00 7.38
C LYS A 256 1.50 23.77 8.21
N ALA A 257 2.68 23.21 7.97
CA ALA A 257 3.14 21.99 8.65
C ALA A 257 3.31 22.23 10.14
N ALA A 258 3.94 23.36 10.52
CA ALA A 258 4.08 23.76 11.92
C ALA A 258 2.72 23.94 12.60
N GLU A 259 1.80 24.65 11.95
CA GLU A 259 0.44 24.85 12.45
C GLU A 259 -0.32 23.53 12.63
N LEU A 260 -0.20 22.60 11.68
CA LEU A 260 -0.81 21.28 11.82
C LEU A 260 -0.20 20.49 12.98
N GLU A 261 1.13 20.50 13.10
CA GLU A 261 1.84 19.83 14.20
C GLU A 261 1.44 20.43 15.56
N ASP A 262 1.35 21.75 15.69
CA ASP A 262 0.87 22.43 16.90
C ASP A 262 -0.56 22.02 17.24
N ARG A 263 -1.50 22.10 16.28
CA ARG A 263 -2.91 21.74 16.52
C ARG A 263 -3.06 20.29 16.95
N VAL A 264 -2.27 19.38 16.36
CA VAL A 264 -2.28 17.97 16.76
C VAL A 264 -1.75 17.83 18.19
N LEU A 265 -0.59 18.39 18.53
CA LEU A 265 -0.05 18.28 19.89
C LEU A 265 -0.95 18.94 20.93
N THR A 266 -1.47 20.13 20.66
CA THR A 266 -2.42 20.81 21.56
C THR A 266 -3.67 19.99 21.76
N GLY A 267 -4.26 19.46 20.69
CA GLY A 267 -5.44 18.61 20.83
C GLY A 267 -5.15 17.33 21.65
N PHE A 268 -3.99 16.70 21.48
CA PHE A 268 -3.57 15.58 22.32
C PHE A 268 -3.32 16.00 23.77
N LYS A 269 -2.71 17.16 24.01
CA LYS A 269 -2.53 17.73 25.36
C LYS A 269 -3.88 17.94 26.03
N ASP A 270 -4.82 18.61 25.38
CA ASP A 270 -6.15 18.92 25.94
C ASP A 270 -6.96 17.66 26.22
N ILE A 271 -6.80 16.63 25.40
CA ILE A 271 -7.46 15.33 25.60
C ILE A 271 -6.85 14.57 26.77
N LEU A 272 -5.52 14.51 26.86
CA LEU A 272 -4.82 13.61 27.78
C LEU A 272 -4.50 14.26 29.13
N LEU A 273 -4.32 15.58 29.18
CA LEU A 273 -4.08 16.33 30.41
C LEU A 273 -5.43 16.78 30.99
N GLY A 274 -5.74 16.36 32.21
CA GLY A 274 -6.99 16.69 32.91
C GLY A 274 -8.10 15.63 32.87
N ASN A 275 -7.89 14.52 32.15
CA ASN A 275 -8.83 13.40 32.04
C ASN A 275 -8.31 12.09 32.67
N GLU A 276 -7.45 12.18 33.68
CA GLU A 276 -6.85 11.02 34.36
C GLU A 276 -7.91 10.01 34.85
N ARG A 277 -8.97 10.49 35.50
CA ARG A 277 -10.11 9.67 35.93
C ARG A 277 -10.85 8.99 34.77
N MET A 278 -10.89 9.62 33.59
CA MET A 278 -11.51 9.05 32.40
C MET A 278 -10.66 7.92 31.82
N ILE A 279 -9.34 8.07 31.83
CA ILE A 279 -8.40 7.02 31.39
C ILE A 279 -8.49 5.81 32.32
N GLU A 280 -8.55 6.03 33.63
CA GLU A 280 -8.74 4.96 34.62
C GLU A 280 -10.06 4.21 34.42
N SER A 281 -11.16 4.95 34.20
CA SER A 281 -12.47 4.36 33.90
C SER A 281 -12.45 3.56 32.60
N PHE A 282 -11.84 4.09 31.54
CA PHE A 282 -11.67 3.35 30.27
C PHE A 282 -10.86 2.07 30.44
N VAL A 283 -9.73 2.12 31.15
CA VAL A 283 -8.90 0.93 31.43
C VAL A 283 -9.70 -0.12 32.19
N THR A 284 -10.52 0.30 33.14
CA THR A 284 -11.36 -0.59 33.94
C THR A 284 -12.45 -1.25 33.10
N GLU A 285 -13.21 -0.47 32.33
CA GLU A 285 -14.26 -0.98 31.43
C GLU A 285 -13.69 -1.86 30.32
N PHE A 286 -12.55 -1.47 29.74
CA PHE A 286 -11.87 -2.27 28.73
C PHE A 286 -11.39 -3.62 29.28
N LYS A 287 -10.84 -3.64 30.50
CA LYS A 287 -10.50 -4.90 31.20
C LYS A 287 -11.74 -5.77 31.40
N ALA A 288 -12.84 -5.19 31.87
CA ALA A 288 -14.09 -5.89 32.07
C ALA A 288 -14.63 -6.50 30.76
N GLU A 289 -14.57 -5.73 29.67
CA GLU A 289 -15.06 -6.14 28.36
C GLU A 289 -14.19 -7.23 27.73
N VAL A 290 -12.86 -7.15 27.83
CA VAL A 290 -11.95 -8.22 27.39
C VAL A 290 -12.20 -9.51 28.17
N ILE A 291 -12.43 -9.42 29.49
CA ILE A 291 -12.78 -10.58 30.32
C ILE A 291 -14.14 -11.17 29.88
N ARG A 292 -15.14 -10.31 29.60
CA ARG A 292 -16.46 -10.72 29.12
C ARG A 292 -16.39 -11.47 27.79
N LEU A 293 -15.71 -10.90 26.80
CA LEU A 293 -15.53 -11.50 25.48
C LEU A 293 -14.80 -12.84 25.57
N ARG A 294 -13.73 -12.94 26.38
CA ARG A 294 -13.04 -14.22 26.64
C ARG A 294 -13.96 -15.27 27.24
N LYS A 295 -14.81 -14.91 28.21
CA LYS A 295 -15.81 -15.83 28.77
C LYS A 295 -16.83 -16.29 27.73
N GLN A 296 -17.33 -15.38 26.89
CA GLN A 296 -18.27 -15.73 25.82
C GLN A 296 -17.63 -16.66 24.78
N HIS A 297 -16.43 -16.34 24.31
CA HIS A 297 -15.67 -17.19 23.38
C HIS A 297 -15.39 -18.57 23.98
N GLY A 298 -14.90 -18.65 25.22
CA GLY A 298 -14.63 -19.93 25.88
C GLY A 298 -15.87 -20.79 26.09
N ASN A 299 -17.04 -20.18 26.36
CA ASN A 299 -18.31 -20.90 26.45
C ASN A 299 -18.78 -21.42 25.08
N HIS A 300 -18.65 -20.61 24.03
CA HIS A 300 -19.00 -21.00 22.67
C HIS A 300 -18.10 -22.12 22.15
N GLU A 301 -16.78 -22.02 22.34
CA GLU A 301 -15.81 -23.06 21.95
C GLU A 301 -16.12 -24.41 22.63
N ARG A 302 -16.42 -24.39 23.94
CA ARG A 302 -16.83 -25.60 24.68
C ARG A 302 -18.12 -26.20 24.13
N GLN A 303 -19.08 -25.38 23.71
CA GLN A 303 -20.34 -25.86 23.18
C GLN A 303 -20.15 -26.47 21.78
N THR A 304 -19.43 -25.78 20.89
CA THR A 304 -19.10 -26.26 19.55
C THR A 304 -18.31 -27.57 19.60
N GLN A 305 -17.35 -27.69 20.53
CA GLN A 305 -16.59 -28.94 20.73
C GLN A 305 -17.47 -30.08 21.26
N LYS A 306 -18.41 -29.80 22.17
CA LYS A 306 -19.38 -30.80 22.64
C LYS A 306 -20.25 -31.31 21.50
N ASP A 307 -20.75 -30.40 20.66
CA ASP A 307 -21.60 -30.76 19.53
C ASP A 307 -20.82 -31.53 18.46
N MET A 308 -19.55 -31.18 18.21
CA MET A 308 -18.64 -31.97 17.37
C MET A 308 -18.45 -33.40 17.88
N ASN A 309 -18.25 -33.58 19.19
CA ASN A 309 -18.10 -34.91 19.78
C ASN A 309 -19.39 -35.75 19.67
N LYS A 310 -20.56 -35.12 19.83
CA LYS A 310 -21.86 -35.79 19.64
C LYS A 310 -22.03 -36.26 18.19
N ILE A 311 -21.75 -35.40 17.22
CA ILE A 311 -21.87 -35.74 15.79
C ILE A 311 -20.88 -36.83 15.40
N ASN A 312 -19.62 -36.75 15.83
CA ASN A 312 -18.65 -37.82 15.57
C ASN A 312 -19.07 -39.16 16.18
N THR A 313 -19.70 -39.15 17.37
CA THR A 313 -20.24 -40.36 18.00
C THR A 313 -21.42 -40.92 17.20
N ALA A 314 -22.32 -40.05 16.71
CA ALA A 314 -23.46 -40.45 15.88
C ALA A 314 -23.00 -41.06 14.54
N ILE A 315 -22.04 -40.42 13.86
CA ILE A 315 -21.41 -40.95 12.64
C ILE A 315 -20.79 -42.32 12.91
N LYS A 316 -20.04 -42.47 14.02
CA LYS A 316 -19.45 -43.77 14.40
C LYS A 316 -20.50 -44.85 14.59
N ARG A 317 -21.63 -44.53 15.24
CA ARG A 317 -22.76 -45.48 15.41
C ARG A 317 -23.39 -45.88 14.08
N CYS A 318 -23.61 -44.93 13.17
CA CYS A 318 -24.12 -45.23 11.83
C CYS A 318 -23.15 -46.13 11.05
N LEU A 319 -21.84 -45.87 11.13
CA LEU A 319 -20.82 -46.71 10.50
C LEU A 319 -20.81 -48.12 11.09
N THR A 320 -20.80 -48.25 12.42
CA THR A 320 -20.87 -49.54 13.11
C THR A 320 -22.12 -50.35 12.70
N PHE A 321 -23.28 -49.69 12.57
CA PHE A 321 -24.51 -50.35 12.10
C PHE A 321 -24.37 -50.93 10.68
N ILE A 322 -23.64 -50.25 9.79
CA ILE A 322 -23.38 -50.70 8.42
C ILE A 322 -22.31 -51.80 8.37
N THR A 323 -21.28 -51.71 9.21
CA THR A 323 -20.10 -52.59 9.13
C THR A 323 -20.23 -53.87 9.96
N GLU A 324 -21.00 -53.84 11.05
CA GLU A 324 -21.10 -54.93 12.04
C GLU A 324 -22.52 -55.52 12.18
N GLY A 325 -23.54 -54.94 11.54
CA GLY A 325 -24.93 -55.41 11.61
C GLY A 325 -25.50 -55.84 10.26
N ASP A 326 -26.63 -56.55 10.27
CA ASP A 326 -27.41 -56.96 9.08
C ASP A 326 -28.25 -55.80 8.48
N GLY A 327 -27.87 -54.55 8.75
CA GLY A 327 -28.63 -53.37 8.37
C GLY A 327 -28.45 -53.00 6.90
N ASP A 328 -29.56 -52.70 6.20
CA ASP A 328 -29.49 -52.17 4.82
C ASP A 328 -28.81 -50.79 4.81
N PRO A 329 -27.68 -50.61 4.08
CA PRO A 329 -27.00 -49.32 3.94
C PRO A 329 -27.90 -48.20 3.41
N GLY A 330 -28.99 -48.53 2.73
CA GLY A 330 -30.00 -47.57 2.27
C GLY A 330 -30.69 -46.80 3.41
N LEU A 331 -30.89 -47.43 4.57
CA LEU A 331 -31.68 -46.88 5.68
C LEU A 331 -31.00 -45.74 6.44
N VAL A 332 -29.67 -45.71 6.44
CA VAL A 332 -28.86 -44.72 7.20
C VAL A 332 -28.16 -43.70 6.30
N ARG A 333 -28.32 -43.82 4.97
CA ARG A 333 -27.61 -43.00 3.99
C ARG A 333 -27.92 -41.51 4.13
N ASP A 334 -29.19 -41.17 4.30
CA ASP A 334 -29.62 -39.76 4.38
C ASP A 334 -29.23 -39.14 5.73
N GLU A 335 -29.30 -39.92 6.82
CA GLU A 335 -28.83 -39.52 8.14
C GLU A 335 -27.31 -39.29 8.15
N LEU A 336 -26.54 -40.19 7.54
CA LEU A 336 -25.08 -40.04 7.44
C LEU A 336 -24.70 -38.79 6.63
N LYS A 337 -25.39 -38.52 5.52
CA LYS A 337 -25.20 -37.28 4.74
C LYS A 337 -25.50 -36.05 5.58
N ALA A 338 -26.60 -36.05 6.34
CA ALA A 338 -26.97 -34.92 7.20
C ALA A 338 -25.91 -34.69 8.30
N LEU A 339 -25.43 -35.75 8.94
CA LEU A 339 -24.38 -35.69 9.97
C LEU A 339 -23.03 -35.20 9.40
N GLU A 340 -22.64 -35.64 8.19
CA GLU A 340 -21.43 -35.15 7.52
C GLU A 340 -21.50 -33.66 7.16
N VAL A 341 -22.65 -33.18 6.69
CA VAL A 341 -22.85 -31.74 6.43
C VAL A 341 -22.72 -30.96 7.73
N ARG A 342 -23.38 -31.41 8.80
CA ARG A 342 -23.29 -30.79 10.13
C ARG A 342 -21.86 -30.76 10.67
N LYS A 343 -21.10 -31.85 10.45
CA LYS A 343 -19.68 -31.94 10.83
C LYS A 343 -18.83 -30.92 10.08
N ARG A 344 -18.97 -30.82 8.74
CA ARG A 344 -18.24 -29.83 7.93
C ARG A 344 -18.54 -28.39 8.36
N ASP A 345 -19.78 -28.09 8.72
CA ASP A 345 -20.16 -26.77 9.22
C ASP A 345 -19.53 -26.45 10.58
N LEU A 346 -19.53 -27.41 11.51
CA LEU A 346 -18.87 -27.25 12.81
C LEU A 346 -17.34 -27.16 12.67
N GLU A 347 -16.72 -27.92 11.77
CA GLU A 347 -15.28 -27.82 11.45
C GLU A 347 -14.94 -26.42 10.93
N ARG A 348 -15.78 -25.85 10.06
CA ARG A 348 -15.61 -24.47 9.57
C ARG A 348 -15.73 -23.46 10.71
N GLN A 349 -16.68 -23.62 11.62
CA GLN A 349 -16.84 -22.72 12.77
C GLN A 349 -15.63 -22.76 13.70
N ILE A 350 -15.06 -23.95 13.95
CA ILE A 350 -13.84 -24.10 14.76
C ILE A 350 -12.65 -23.41 14.05
N LEU A 351 -12.50 -23.59 12.74
CA LEU A 351 -11.42 -22.97 11.98
C LEU A 351 -11.47 -21.44 12.03
N VAL A 352 -12.65 -20.85 11.85
CA VAL A 352 -12.87 -19.40 11.95
C VAL A 352 -12.58 -18.90 13.37
N ALA A 353 -13.02 -19.64 14.39
CA ALA A 353 -12.76 -19.28 15.79
C ALA A 353 -11.26 -19.32 16.14
N ASP A 354 -10.48 -20.23 15.51
CA ASP A 354 -9.03 -20.34 15.72
C ASP A 354 -8.26 -19.22 15.00
N GLU A 355 -8.75 -18.75 13.84
CA GLU A 355 -8.23 -17.54 13.19
C GLU A 355 -8.44 -16.29 14.06
N ASP A 356 -9.60 -16.14 14.68
CA ASP A 356 -9.88 -15.05 15.64
C ASP A 356 -9.01 -15.13 16.91
N ARG A 357 -8.61 -16.34 17.32
CA ARG A 357 -7.75 -16.60 18.49
C ARG A 357 -6.35 -15.99 18.34
N ASN A 358 -5.84 -15.88 17.12
CA ASN A 358 -4.56 -15.22 16.84
C ASN A 358 -4.60 -13.69 17.12
N ILE A 359 -5.79 -13.14 17.39
CA ILE A 359 -6.01 -11.76 17.84
C ILE A 359 -6.42 -11.77 19.32
N GLU A 360 -5.70 -12.51 20.17
CA GLU A 360 -5.89 -12.40 21.62
C GLU A 360 -5.37 -11.05 22.14
N VAL A 361 -6.30 -10.18 22.57
CA VAL A 361 -5.99 -8.93 23.27
C VAL A 361 -5.30 -9.29 24.59
N HIS A 362 -3.98 -9.11 24.64
CA HIS A 362 -3.18 -9.39 25.84
C HIS A 362 -3.70 -8.59 27.05
N PRO A 363 -3.84 -9.20 28.24
CA PRO A 363 -4.46 -8.56 29.41
C PRO A 363 -3.74 -7.28 29.86
N ASN A 364 -2.45 -7.18 29.53
CA ASN A 364 -1.61 -6.03 29.84
C ASN A 364 -1.74 -4.86 28.83
N ILE A 365 -2.60 -4.94 27.80
CA ILE A 365 -2.73 -3.87 26.79
C ILE A 365 -3.22 -2.57 27.42
N ALA A 366 -4.15 -2.64 28.36
CA ALA A 366 -4.69 -1.46 29.03
C ALA A 366 -3.65 -0.75 29.91
N GLU A 367 -2.79 -1.50 30.59
CA GLU A 367 -1.68 -0.98 31.40
C GLU A 367 -0.52 -0.47 30.54
N LEU A 368 -0.19 -1.18 29.45
CA LEU A 368 0.78 -0.70 28.46
C LEU A 368 0.32 0.61 27.82
N TYR A 369 -0.99 0.72 27.58
CA TYR A 369 -1.61 1.93 27.07
C TYR A 369 -1.57 3.07 28.10
N ALA A 370 -1.95 2.82 29.35
CA ALA A 370 -1.84 3.80 30.43
C ALA A 370 -0.40 4.30 30.59
N LYS A 371 0.58 3.39 30.59
CA LYS A 371 2.01 3.72 30.64
C LYS A 371 2.44 4.60 29.47
N LYS A 372 2.01 4.26 28.24
CA LYS A 372 2.28 5.08 27.05
C LYS A 372 1.62 6.45 27.12
N VAL A 373 0.44 6.56 27.68
CA VAL A 373 -0.25 7.85 27.88
C VAL A 373 0.49 8.69 28.92
N THR A 374 0.94 8.11 30.03
CA THR A 374 1.74 8.82 31.05
C THR A 374 3.11 9.25 30.50
N GLU A 375 3.77 8.39 29.74
CA GLU A 375 5.02 8.72 29.03
C GLU A 375 4.77 9.84 28.00
N LEU A 376 3.63 9.83 27.30
CA LEU A 376 3.28 10.90 26.40
C LEU A 376 2.99 12.22 27.14
N GLN A 377 2.30 12.18 28.29
CA GLN A 377 2.03 13.37 29.11
C GLN A 377 3.33 14.07 29.52
N SER A 378 4.34 13.32 29.97
CA SER A 378 5.65 13.88 30.35
C SER A 378 6.44 14.41 29.14
N LEU A 379 6.36 13.75 27.99
CA LEU A 379 6.99 14.21 26.74
C LEU A 379 6.26 15.43 26.13
N LEU A 380 4.97 15.61 26.42
CA LEU A 380 4.20 16.76 25.92
C LEU A 380 4.46 18.02 26.74
N THR A 381 4.88 17.92 28.00
CA THR A 381 5.14 19.08 28.86
C THR A 381 6.43 19.84 28.56
N ASP A 382 7.40 19.24 27.86
CA ASP A 382 8.70 19.84 27.55
C ASP A 382 8.87 20.08 26.03
N GLU A 383 9.29 21.28 25.65
CA GLU A 383 9.52 21.66 24.25
C GLU A 383 10.75 20.95 23.66
N THR A 384 11.71 20.50 24.49
CA THR A 384 12.90 19.77 24.03
C THR A 384 12.59 18.35 23.57
N THR A 385 11.55 17.72 24.13
CA THR A 385 11.11 16.35 23.84
C THR A 385 10.00 16.28 22.80
N ARG A 386 9.60 17.42 22.23
CA ARG A 386 8.54 17.57 21.21
C ARG A 386 8.65 16.59 20.04
N SER A 387 9.85 16.28 19.58
CA SER A 387 10.07 15.32 18.49
C SER A 387 9.71 13.88 18.87
N GLN A 388 10.10 13.45 20.07
CA GLN A 388 9.78 12.14 20.63
C GLN A 388 8.28 12.02 20.96
N ALA A 389 7.68 13.09 21.50
CA ALA A 389 6.24 13.17 21.72
C ALA A 389 5.47 12.98 20.40
N MET A 390 5.89 13.66 19.34
CA MET A 390 5.23 13.57 18.04
C MET A 390 5.41 12.20 17.38
N ASP A 391 6.56 11.53 17.51
CA ASP A 391 6.74 10.17 17.00
C ASP A 391 5.79 9.18 17.68
N THR A 392 5.58 9.35 19.00
CA THR A 392 4.63 8.55 19.77
C THR A 392 3.19 8.86 19.35
N VAL A 393 2.82 10.14 19.26
CA VAL A 393 1.50 10.59 18.74
C VAL A 393 1.23 10.04 17.34
N ARG A 394 2.24 10.08 16.47
CA ARG A 394 2.15 9.56 15.10
C ARG A 394 1.79 8.07 15.07
N SER A 395 2.27 7.28 16.03
CA SER A 395 1.94 5.85 16.13
C SER A 395 0.46 5.59 16.49
N MET A 396 -0.24 6.60 17.01
CA MET A 396 -1.64 6.51 17.45
C MET A 396 -2.63 7.10 16.42
N ILE A 397 -2.13 7.68 15.32
CA ILE A 397 -2.94 8.33 14.28
C ILE A 397 -2.92 7.49 13.00
N ASP A 398 -4.11 7.13 12.51
CA ASP A 398 -4.26 6.43 11.22
C ASP A 398 -4.27 7.43 10.05
N LYS A 399 -5.05 8.51 10.17
CA LYS A 399 -5.14 9.57 9.16
C LYS A 399 -5.53 10.91 9.77
N ILE A 400 -5.11 11.99 9.10
CA ILE A 400 -5.44 13.37 9.44
C ILE A 400 -6.17 14.00 8.26
N GLY A 401 -7.48 14.20 8.38
CA GLY A 401 -8.30 14.87 7.37
C GLY A 401 -8.23 16.38 7.51
N VAL A 402 -7.88 17.09 6.44
CA VAL A 402 -7.89 18.56 6.40
C VAL A 402 -9.03 19.03 5.51
N HIS A 403 -10.04 19.63 6.12
CA HIS A 403 -11.28 20.07 5.49
C HIS A 403 -11.31 21.59 5.37
N ALA A 404 -12.17 22.10 4.47
CA ALA A 404 -12.42 23.53 4.42
C ALA A 404 -13.18 23.91 5.69
N GLY A 405 -12.65 24.85 6.46
CA GLY A 405 -13.35 25.35 7.64
C GLY A 405 -14.39 26.41 7.27
N THR A 406 -15.11 26.86 8.30
CA THR A 406 -16.15 27.90 8.19
C THR A 406 -15.55 29.28 7.87
N GLU A 407 -14.30 29.53 8.25
CA GLU A 407 -13.56 30.75 7.96
C GLU A 407 -12.49 30.54 6.88
N ARG A 408 -12.27 31.58 6.07
CA ARG A 408 -11.21 31.59 5.05
C ARG A 408 -9.84 31.42 5.73
N ASP A 409 -9.00 30.58 5.14
CA ASP A 409 -7.64 30.23 5.63
C ASP A 409 -7.57 29.56 7.01
N LYS A 410 -8.71 29.14 7.59
CA LYS A 410 -8.75 28.33 8.80
C LYS A 410 -9.34 26.96 8.49
N PRO A 411 -8.52 25.97 8.09
CA PRO A 411 -9.01 24.64 7.80
C PRO A 411 -9.43 23.90 9.07
N ASP A 412 -10.45 23.06 8.94
CA ASP A 412 -10.82 22.09 9.96
C ASP A 412 -9.89 20.87 9.88
N VAL A 413 -9.42 20.40 11.03
CA VAL A 413 -8.51 19.25 11.13
C VAL A 413 -9.20 18.14 11.89
N ILE A 414 -9.44 17.03 11.22
CA ILE A 414 -10.08 15.84 11.77
C ILE A 414 -9.04 14.75 11.94
N LEU A 415 -8.92 14.22 13.16
CA LEU A 415 -8.05 13.09 13.45
C LEU A 415 -8.87 11.79 13.43
N VAL A 416 -8.31 10.76 12.79
CA VAL A 416 -8.89 9.42 12.80
C VAL A 416 -7.81 8.43 13.22
N GLY A 417 -8.13 7.60 14.20
CA GLY A 417 -7.22 6.62 14.80
C GLY A 417 -7.84 5.92 16.01
N ALA A 418 -7.10 4.98 16.60
CA ALA A 418 -7.53 4.19 17.75
C ALA A 418 -8.04 5.04 18.94
N LEU A 419 -7.36 6.15 19.22
CA LEU A 419 -7.74 7.09 20.28
C LEU A 419 -9.04 7.85 19.98
N ALA A 420 -9.35 8.13 18.71
CA ALA A 420 -10.61 8.80 18.33
C ALA A 420 -11.84 7.93 18.63
N GLN A 421 -11.72 6.60 18.53
CA GLN A 421 -12.79 5.68 18.88
C GLN A 421 -13.01 5.58 20.39
N ILE A 422 -11.93 5.57 21.17
CA ILE A 422 -11.97 5.61 22.64
C ILE A 422 -12.71 6.87 23.11
N LEU A 423 -12.42 8.02 22.49
CA LEU A 423 -13.00 9.31 22.85
C LEU A 423 -14.49 9.43 22.48
N ASN A 424 -14.91 8.85 21.34
CA ASN A 424 -16.33 8.78 21.00
C ASN A 424 -17.12 7.88 21.96
N TYR A 425 -16.51 6.78 22.42
CA TYR A 425 -17.14 5.88 23.38
C TYR A 425 -17.36 6.54 24.74
N THR A 426 -16.45 7.42 25.18
CA THR A 426 -16.56 8.11 26.47
C THR A 426 -17.50 9.32 26.46
N GLN A 427 -17.68 10.00 25.31
CA GLN A 427 -18.60 11.15 25.19
C GLN A 427 -20.09 10.76 25.10
N GLN A 428 -20.41 9.52 24.69
CA GLN A 428 -21.80 9.05 24.55
C GLN A 428 -22.61 8.99 25.87
N ASN A 429 -21.98 9.22 27.03
CA ASN A 429 -22.65 9.22 28.33
C ASN A 429 -23.33 10.56 28.72
N LYS A 430 -23.31 11.60 27.87
CA LYS A 430 -24.15 12.80 28.05
C LYS A 430 -24.72 13.30 26.71
N THR A 431 -25.98 12.92 26.45
CA THR A 431 -26.94 13.51 25.48
C THR A 431 -26.60 13.49 23.96
N ALA A 432 -27.38 12.68 23.22
CA ALA A 432 -27.82 12.79 21.82
C ALA A 432 -27.00 12.20 20.63
N ALA A 433 -27.73 11.34 19.89
CA ALA A 433 -27.71 10.93 18.47
C ALA A 433 -26.38 10.56 17.77
N SER A 434 -26.23 9.25 17.51
CA SER A 434 -25.27 8.67 16.59
C SER A 434 -25.61 8.98 15.12
N ASN A 435 -24.65 9.53 14.38
CA ASN A 435 -24.63 9.42 12.92
C ASN A 435 -23.38 8.67 12.48
N GLY A 436 -23.54 7.37 12.21
CA GLY A 436 -22.68 6.60 11.32
C GLY A 436 -21.52 5.82 11.94
N SER A 437 -21.36 4.60 11.44
CA SER A 437 -20.42 3.51 11.77
C SER A 437 -18.93 3.79 11.50
N ASP A 438 -18.50 5.06 11.55
CA ASP A 438 -17.25 5.48 10.87
C ASP A 438 -16.16 6.03 11.82
N GLY A 439 -16.32 5.89 13.15
CA GLY A 439 -15.26 6.15 14.12
C GLY A 439 -14.60 7.53 14.01
N ARG A 440 -15.40 8.60 13.92
CA ARG A 440 -14.91 9.98 13.72
C ARG A 440 -14.92 10.77 15.03
N ALA A 441 -13.76 11.22 15.50
CA ALA A 441 -13.70 12.28 16.51
C ALA A 441 -13.43 13.62 15.80
N LEU A 442 -14.33 14.58 15.98
CA LEU A 442 -14.19 15.93 15.44
C LEU A 442 -13.43 16.77 16.48
N MET A 443 -12.15 17.07 16.26
CA MET A 443 -11.46 18.10 17.04
C MET A 443 -11.56 19.44 16.33
N VAL A 444 -12.62 20.20 16.64
CA VAL A 444 -12.73 21.60 16.26
C VAL A 444 -11.92 22.42 17.26
N ALA A 445 -10.59 22.47 17.09
CA ALA A 445 -9.78 23.47 17.77
C ALA A 445 -9.97 24.82 17.06
N GLY A 446 -11.14 25.43 17.26
CA GLY A 446 -11.40 26.81 16.88
C GLY A 446 -10.59 27.74 17.78
N ALA A 447 -9.89 28.69 17.17
CA ALA A 447 -9.17 29.73 17.91
C ALA A 447 -10.12 30.47 18.87
N ARG A 448 -9.80 30.43 20.18
CA ARG A 448 -10.27 31.32 21.25
C ARG A 448 -11.71 31.85 21.12
N ASN A 449 -12.64 31.23 21.84
CA ASN A 449 -13.79 31.98 22.39
C ASN A 449 -13.77 31.89 23.91
N ARG A 450 -13.15 32.89 24.55
CA ARG A 450 -13.59 33.33 25.87
C ARG A 450 -15.00 33.90 25.68
N ARG A 451 -16.02 33.32 26.33
CA ARG A 451 -17.22 34.07 26.74
C ARG A 451 -17.87 33.39 27.94
N TYR A 452 -17.50 33.96 29.10
CA TYR A 452 -18.28 34.25 30.30
C TYR A 452 -19.42 33.34 30.72
N LEU A 453 -19.25 32.80 31.94
CA LEU A 453 -20.27 32.63 32.97
C LEU A 453 -21.33 33.73 32.91
N HIS A 454 -22.59 33.32 32.76
CA HIS A 454 -23.68 33.65 33.68
C HIS A 454 -24.76 32.58 33.60
#